data_AF-A0A7S3J5P8-F1
#
_entry.id   AF-A0A7S3J5P8-F1
#
_cell.length_a   1.000
_cell.length_b   1.000
_cell.length_c   1.000
_cell.angle_alpha   90.00
_cell.angle_beta   90.00
_cell.angle_gamma   90.00
#
_symmetry.space_group_name_H-M   'P 1'
#
loop_
_entity.id
_entity.type
_entity.pdbx_description
1 polymer ?
#
loop_
_entity_poly.entity_id
_entity_poly.type
_entity_poly.pdbx_seq_one_letter_code
_entity_poly.pdbx_strand_id
1 'polypeptide(L)'
;GATVHSERSGVTDHFAVNEEHALKLTRDIIANLNVKSYLEENSHNRIETEEPLFDQDELNGILTTDFNRQSVDVKKVLARILDGSKFHEFKERFGSTLVCGYGRLYGYPVGIVANNGVLFSESAQKGAHFVHMCS
;
A
#
# COMPACT_ATOMS: atom_id res chain seq x y z
N GLY A 1 35.83 11.25 -21.40
CA GLY A 1 35.42 10.02 -22.11
C GLY A 1 35.57 8.82 -21.18
N ALA A 2 34.87 7.71 -21.41
CA ALA A 2 34.75 6.60 -20.44
C ALA A 2 36.10 6.16 -19.86
N THR A 3 37.09 5.83 -20.69
CA THR A 3 38.43 5.40 -20.25
C THR A 3 39.17 6.47 -19.43
N VAL A 4 39.06 7.74 -19.80
CA VAL A 4 39.68 8.86 -19.05
C VAL A 4 39.09 8.94 -17.64
N HIS A 5 37.78 8.74 -17.51
CA HIS A 5 37.09 8.84 -16.22
C HIS A 5 37.26 7.61 -15.34
N SER A 6 37.42 6.42 -15.93
CA SER A 6 37.60 5.16 -15.20
C SER A 6 39.05 4.85 -14.83
N GLU A 7 40.04 5.36 -15.58
CA GLU A 7 41.46 5.02 -15.33
C GLU A 7 42.32 6.19 -14.84
N ARG A 8 42.01 7.44 -15.24
CA ARG A 8 42.88 8.60 -14.95
C ARG A 8 42.29 9.57 -13.95
N SER A 9 41.04 9.99 -14.15
CA SER A 9 40.42 10.99 -13.27
C SER A 9 39.74 10.37 -12.05
N GLY A 10 39.41 9.08 -12.08
CA GLY A 10 38.71 8.39 -10.98
C GLY A 10 37.31 8.93 -10.71
N VAL A 11 36.65 9.51 -11.72
CA VAL A 11 35.29 10.07 -11.57
C VAL A 11 34.23 8.97 -11.72
N THR A 12 34.59 7.83 -12.31
CA THR A 12 33.71 6.67 -12.48
C THR A 12 34.40 5.41 -11.93
N ASP A 13 33.65 4.58 -11.20
CA ASP A 13 34.21 3.40 -10.52
C ASP A 13 34.22 2.12 -11.38
N HIS A 14 33.33 2.05 -12.37
CA HIS A 14 33.15 0.86 -13.21
C HIS A 14 33.17 1.21 -14.70
N PHE A 15 33.92 0.44 -15.50
CA PHE A 15 33.98 0.60 -16.95
C PHE A 15 33.13 -0.47 -17.64
N ALA A 16 32.07 -0.05 -18.34
CA ALA A 16 31.22 -0.92 -19.14
C ALA A 16 31.65 -0.91 -20.61
N VAL A 17 31.57 -2.07 -21.28
CA VAL A 17 31.97 -2.21 -22.70
C VAL A 17 30.79 -2.02 -23.66
N ASN A 18 29.56 -2.14 -23.15
CA ASN A 18 28.30 -1.88 -23.83
C ASN A 18 27.19 -1.68 -22.77
N GLU A 19 25.97 -1.36 -23.22
CA GLU A 19 24.83 -1.09 -22.33
C GLU A 19 24.43 -2.33 -21.50
N GLU A 20 24.45 -3.52 -22.09
CA GLU A 20 24.12 -4.76 -21.38
C GLU A 20 25.11 -5.04 -20.23
N HIS A 21 26.39 -4.79 -20.46
CA HIS A 21 27.42 -4.87 -19.42
C HIS A 21 27.20 -3.80 -18.34
N ALA A 22 26.81 -2.58 -18.71
CA ALA A 22 26.50 -1.54 -17.74
C ALA A 22 25.33 -1.95 -16.83
N LEU A 23 24.24 -2.48 -17.38
CA LEU A 23 23.09 -2.98 -16.61
C LEU A 23 23.49 -4.11 -15.67
N LYS A 24 24.37 -5.02 -16.12
CA LYS A 24 24.89 -6.09 -15.26
C LYS A 24 25.68 -5.54 -14.09
N LEU A 25 26.62 -4.62 -14.34
CA LEU A 25 27.40 -3.96 -13.28
C LEU A 25 26.49 -3.21 -12.30
N THR A 26 25.44 -2.53 -12.77
CA THR A 26 24.45 -1.90 -11.89
C THR A 26 23.76 -2.91 -10.97
N ARG A 27 23.34 -4.07 -11.49
CA ARG A 27 22.74 -5.13 -10.66
C ARG A 27 23.71 -5.67 -9.63
N ASP A 28 24.98 -5.86 -10.01
CA ASP A 28 26.02 -6.32 -9.10
C ASP A 28 26.29 -5.31 -7.99
N ILE A 29 26.30 -4.00 -8.28
CA ILE A 29 26.41 -2.95 -7.27
C ILE A 29 25.25 -3.04 -6.27
N ILE A 30 24.01 -3.12 -6.75
CA ILE A 30 22.82 -3.21 -5.88
C ILE A 30 22.85 -4.48 -5.02
N ALA A 31 23.28 -5.62 -5.58
CA ALA A 31 23.35 -6.88 -4.85
C ALA A 31 24.37 -6.88 -3.69
N ASN A 32 25.36 -5.99 -3.72
CA ASN A 32 26.37 -5.84 -2.68
C ASN A 32 26.05 -4.71 -1.67
N LEU A 33 24.91 -4.04 -1.82
CA LEU A 33 24.45 -3.10 -0.80
C LEU A 33 24.07 -3.87 0.47
N ASN A 34 24.67 -3.50 1.60
CA ASN A 34 24.27 -4.00 2.92
C ASN A 34 23.00 -3.26 3.40
N VAL A 35 21.95 -3.30 2.58
CA VAL A 35 20.66 -2.66 2.84
C VAL A 35 19.63 -3.77 2.98
N LYS A 36 18.91 -3.79 4.09
CA LYS A 36 17.77 -4.69 4.24
C LYS A 36 16.65 -4.22 3.32
N SER A 37 15.91 -5.16 2.75
CA SER A 37 14.73 -4.79 1.98
C SER A 37 13.72 -4.09 2.90
N TYR A 38 13.03 -3.06 2.38
CA TYR A 38 11.91 -2.43 3.08
C TYR A 38 10.90 -3.49 3.58
N LEU A 39 10.70 -4.56 2.80
CA LEU A 39 9.80 -5.65 3.17
C LEU A 39 10.31 -6.46 4.37
N GLU A 40 11.63 -6.65 4.51
CA GLU A 40 12.22 -7.34 5.65
C GLU A 40 12.17 -6.49 6.92
N GLU A 41 12.34 -5.17 6.78
CA GLU A 41 12.24 -4.24 7.90
C GLU A 41 10.80 -4.03 8.36
N ASN A 42 9.83 -4.14 7.44
CA ASN A 42 8.42 -3.85 7.72
C ASN A 42 7.52 -5.09 7.68
N SER A 43 8.07 -6.31 7.73
CA SER A 43 7.29 -7.55 7.84
C SER A 43 6.81 -7.87 9.27
N HIS A 44 6.92 -6.91 10.20
CA HIS A 44 6.44 -7.09 11.56
C HIS A 44 4.96 -7.48 11.55
N ASN A 45 4.62 -8.59 12.22
CA ASN A 45 3.27 -9.14 12.29
C ASN A 45 2.64 -9.52 10.94
N ARG A 46 3.43 -9.70 9.87
CA ARG A 46 2.94 -10.28 8.62
C ARG A 46 2.50 -11.72 8.87
N ILE A 47 1.35 -12.09 8.32
CA ILE A 47 0.83 -13.47 8.34
C ILE A 47 0.73 -14.01 6.91
N GLU A 48 0.36 -15.29 6.79
CA GLU A 48 0.01 -15.89 5.51
C GLU A 48 -1.14 -15.12 4.85
N THR A 49 -0.99 -14.86 3.56
CA THR A 49 -1.98 -14.12 2.77
C THR A 49 -3.17 -15.01 2.48
N GLU A 50 -4.37 -14.49 2.69
CA GLU A 50 -5.62 -15.13 2.29
C GLU A 50 -6.25 -14.31 1.17
N GLU A 51 -6.64 -14.94 0.08
CA GLU A 51 -7.39 -14.25 -0.98
C GLU A 51 -8.72 -13.69 -0.45
N PRO A 52 -9.19 -12.54 -0.95
CA PRO A 52 -10.52 -12.04 -0.64
C PRO A 52 -11.61 -13.07 -1.00
N LEU A 53 -12.70 -13.10 -0.23
CA LEU A 53 -13.84 -14.00 -0.48
C LEU A 53 -14.67 -13.60 -1.71
N PHE A 54 -14.51 -12.37 -2.18
CA PHE A 54 -15.26 -11.80 -3.30
C PHE A 54 -14.31 -11.46 -4.44
N ASP A 55 -14.76 -11.67 -5.66
CA ASP A 55 -13.99 -11.39 -6.86
C ASP A 55 -13.69 -9.88 -6.98
N GLN A 56 -12.44 -9.56 -7.31
CA GLN A 56 -11.96 -8.20 -7.53
C GLN A 56 -12.59 -7.57 -8.77
N ASP A 57 -12.95 -8.37 -9.78
CA ASP A 57 -13.57 -7.88 -11.02
C ASP A 57 -14.96 -7.25 -10.77
N GLU A 58 -15.63 -7.65 -9.68
CA GLU A 58 -16.90 -7.08 -9.24
C GLU A 58 -16.76 -5.65 -8.69
N LEU A 59 -15.54 -5.15 -8.43
CA LEU A 59 -15.32 -3.75 -8.02
C LEU A 59 -15.89 -2.76 -9.04
N ASN A 60 -15.78 -3.09 -10.33
CA ASN A 60 -16.31 -2.27 -11.41
C ASN A 60 -17.85 -2.15 -11.35
N GLY A 61 -18.53 -3.17 -10.81
CA GLY A 61 -19.98 -3.18 -10.62
C GLY A 61 -20.46 -2.50 -9.34
N ILE A 62 -19.58 -2.27 -8.36
CA ILE A 62 -19.91 -1.58 -7.11
C ILE A 62 -19.98 -0.07 -7.32
N LEU A 63 -19.13 0.47 -8.20
CA LEU A 63 -19.11 1.89 -8.51
C LEU A 63 -20.25 2.22 -9.47
N THR A 64 -21.22 2.98 -8.97
CA THR A 64 -22.32 3.49 -9.77
C THR A 64 -21.86 4.64 -10.65
N THR A 65 -22.23 4.63 -11.94
CA THR A 65 -21.88 5.69 -12.89
C THR A 65 -22.54 7.04 -12.56
N ASP A 66 -23.56 7.07 -11.70
CA ASP A 66 -24.23 8.29 -11.22
C ASP A 66 -23.78 8.65 -9.79
N PHE A 67 -22.54 9.16 -9.68
CA PHE A 67 -21.88 9.51 -8.42
C PHE A 67 -22.63 10.54 -7.56
N ASN A 68 -23.58 11.28 -8.16
CA ASN A 68 -24.34 12.32 -7.46
C ASN A 68 -25.58 11.79 -6.72
N ARG A 69 -25.97 10.53 -6.93
CA ARG A 69 -27.25 9.99 -6.43
C ARG A 69 -27.14 8.75 -5.56
N GLN A 70 -26.05 8.00 -5.63
CA GLN A 70 -25.90 6.76 -4.87
C GLN A 70 -24.63 6.77 -4.03
N SER A 71 -24.82 6.60 -2.72
CA SER A 71 -23.74 6.33 -1.79
C SER A 71 -23.18 4.94 -2.08
N VAL A 72 -21.90 4.86 -2.44
CA VAL A 72 -21.19 3.58 -2.56
C VAL A 72 -20.99 3.02 -1.16
N ASP A 73 -21.47 1.82 -0.90
CA ASP A 73 -21.18 1.10 0.34
C ASP A 73 -19.71 0.66 0.34
N VAL A 74 -18.89 1.44 1.04
CA VAL A 74 -17.44 1.23 1.06
C VAL A 74 -17.03 -0.11 1.67
N LYS A 75 -17.88 -0.74 2.50
CA LYS A 75 -17.59 -2.06 3.06
C LYS A 75 -17.55 -3.14 1.97
N LYS A 76 -18.33 -2.99 0.89
CA LYS A 76 -18.29 -3.91 -0.26
C LYS A 76 -16.97 -3.81 -1.02
N VAL A 77 -16.42 -2.61 -1.11
CA VAL A 77 -15.09 -2.37 -1.69
C VAL A 77 -14.02 -3.02 -0.81
N LEU A 78 -14.05 -2.78 0.49
CA LEU A 78 -13.10 -3.35 1.45
C LEU A 78 -13.13 -4.90 1.45
N ALA A 79 -14.32 -5.49 1.32
CA ALA A 79 -14.46 -6.95 1.27
C ALA A 79 -13.73 -7.59 0.06
N ARG A 80 -13.45 -6.85 -1.02
CA ARG A 80 -12.73 -7.34 -2.21
C ARG A 80 -11.24 -7.02 -2.18
N ILE A 81 -10.80 -6.17 -1.26
CA ILE A 81 -9.41 -5.72 -1.15
C ILE A 81 -8.70 -6.43 0.00
N LEU A 82 -9.39 -6.62 1.13
CA LEU A 82 -8.77 -7.15 2.33
C LEU A 82 -8.68 -8.67 2.31
N ASP A 83 -7.59 -9.18 2.90
CA ASP A 83 -7.32 -10.60 3.01
C ASP A 83 -8.48 -11.32 3.73
N GLY A 84 -8.97 -12.40 3.12
CA GLY A 84 -10.12 -13.16 3.63
C GLY A 84 -11.40 -12.33 3.83
N SER A 85 -11.49 -11.14 3.22
CA SER A 85 -12.57 -10.16 3.42
C SER A 85 -12.78 -9.78 4.90
N LYS A 86 -11.75 -9.90 5.74
CA LYS A 86 -11.82 -9.65 7.18
C LYS A 86 -11.60 -8.17 7.47
N PHE A 87 -12.61 -7.54 8.06
CA PHE A 87 -12.56 -6.15 8.48
C PHE A 87 -13.06 -6.00 9.92
N HIS A 88 -12.22 -5.45 10.79
CA HIS A 88 -12.57 -5.15 12.18
C HIS A 88 -12.86 -3.66 12.33
N GLU A 89 -14.14 -3.31 12.27
CA GLU A 89 -14.56 -1.92 12.29
C GLU A 89 -14.36 -1.24 13.65
N PHE A 90 -13.79 -0.05 13.61
CA PHE A 90 -13.60 0.82 14.77
C PHE A 90 -14.79 1.78 14.89
N LYS A 91 -15.39 1.85 16.08
CA LYS A 91 -16.52 2.77 16.37
C LYS A 91 -17.62 2.70 15.29
N GLU A 92 -18.10 1.51 14.95
CA GLU A 92 -19.11 1.29 13.90
C GLU A 92 -20.36 2.18 14.07
N ARG A 93 -20.82 2.38 15.31
CA ARG A 93 -22.04 3.14 15.63
C ARG A 93 -21.84 4.66 15.80
N PHE A 94 -20.63 5.18 15.56
CA PHE A 94 -20.31 6.60 15.74
C PHE A 94 -19.66 7.15 14.48
N GLY A 95 -20.12 8.31 13.99
CA GLY A 95 -19.62 8.91 12.74
C GLY A 95 -19.67 7.92 11.56
N SER A 96 -20.84 7.31 11.31
CA SER A 96 -21.01 6.23 10.32
C SER A 96 -20.77 6.64 8.87
N THR A 97 -20.67 7.94 8.59
CA THR A 97 -20.26 8.46 7.29
C THR A 97 -18.75 8.36 7.04
N LEU A 98 -17.96 8.01 8.07
CA LEU A 98 -16.56 7.63 7.96
C LEU A 98 -16.35 6.23 8.56
N VAL A 99 -16.05 5.26 7.71
CA VAL A 99 -15.72 3.89 8.11
C VAL A 99 -14.23 3.84 8.45
N CYS A 100 -13.91 3.46 9.68
CA CYS A 100 -12.53 3.24 10.11
C CYS A 100 -12.41 1.83 10.64
N GLY A 101 -11.26 1.19 10.50
CA GLY A 101 -11.05 -0.14 11.08
C GLY A 101 -9.76 -0.77 10.65
N TYR A 102 -9.53 -1.98 11.16
CA TYR A 102 -8.32 -2.74 10.90
C TYR A 102 -8.61 -3.86 9.90
N GLY A 103 -7.61 -4.15 9.08
CA GLY A 103 -7.65 -5.27 8.15
C GLY A 103 -6.24 -5.76 7.86
N ARG A 104 -6.15 -6.67 6.89
CA ARG A 104 -4.87 -7.12 6.35
C ARG A 104 -4.89 -7.03 4.83
N LEU A 105 -3.72 -6.72 4.27
CA LEU A 105 -3.51 -6.66 2.83
C LEU A 105 -2.18 -7.37 2.51
N TYR A 106 -2.23 -8.46 1.75
CA TYR A 106 -1.06 -9.30 1.45
C TYR A 106 -0.30 -9.78 2.71
N GLY A 107 -1.04 -10.06 3.77
CA GLY A 107 -0.57 -10.47 5.08
C GLY A 107 -0.18 -9.31 6.00
N TYR A 108 -0.05 -8.08 5.50
CA TYR A 108 0.39 -6.92 6.28
C TYR A 108 -0.78 -6.28 7.04
N PRO A 109 -0.62 -5.93 8.33
CA PRO A 109 -1.65 -5.21 9.08
C PRO A 109 -1.82 -3.79 8.54
N VAL A 110 -3.05 -3.35 8.31
CA VAL A 110 -3.37 -2.02 7.80
C VAL A 110 -4.49 -1.37 8.61
N GLY A 111 -4.36 -0.06 8.84
CA GLY A 111 -5.43 0.81 9.31
C GLY A 111 -6.13 1.44 8.12
N ILE A 112 -7.47 1.37 8.10
CA ILE A 112 -8.29 1.82 6.98
C ILE A 112 -9.13 3.00 7.44
N VAL A 113 -9.18 4.04 6.62
CA VAL A 113 -10.07 5.19 6.75
C VAL A 113 -10.76 5.39 5.42
N ALA A 114 -12.06 5.19 5.38
CA ALA A 114 -12.82 5.12 4.15
C ALA A 114 -14.10 5.97 4.24
N ASN A 115 -14.28 6.85 3.26
CA ASN A 115 -15.45 7.72 3.21
C ASN A 115 -16.69 6.93 2.78
N ASN A 116 -17.79 7.11 3.50
CA ASN A 116 -19.09 6.50 3.24
C ASN A 116 -20.22 7.54 3.19
N GLY A 117 -19.90 8.83 3.06
CA GLY A 117 -20.90 9.89 2.95
C GLY A 117 -20.33 11.30 3.14
N VAL A 118 -21.16 12.20 3.67
CA VAL A 118 -20.74 13.56 4.04
C VAL A 118 -20.04 13.50 5.39
N LEU A 119 -18.89 14.18 5.51
CA LEU A 119 -18.13 14.21 6.75
C LEU A 119 -18.73 15.22 7.73
N PHE A 120 -19.06 14.73 8.92
CA PHE A 120 -19.50 15.54 10.06
C PHE A 120 -18.40 15.64 11.13
N SER A 121 -18.62 16.47 12.15
CA SER A 121 -17.66 16.69 13.24
C SER A 121 -17.29 15.37 13.94
N GLU A 122 -18.28 14.52 14.19
CA GLU A 122 -18.14 13.19 14.80
C GLU A 122 -17.25 12.29 13.95
N SER A 123 -17.35 12.39 12.63
CA SER A 123 -16.52 11.63 11.68
C SER A 123 -15.07 12.06 11.75
N ALA A 124 -14.81 13.37 11.81
CA ALA A 124 -13.47 13.91 11.96
C ALA A 124 -12.83 13.48 13.30
N GLN A 125 -13.58 13.54 14.40
CA GLN A 125 -13.12 13.08 15.71
C GLN A 125 -12.80 11.58 15.72
N LYS A 126 -13.65 10.75 15.09
CA LYS A 126 -13.42 9.31 14.91
C LYS A 126 -12.14 9.06 14.12
N GLY A 127 -11.98 9.73 12.98
CA GLY A 127 -10.81 9.59 12.11
C GLY A 127 -9.53 9.99 12.80
N ALA A 128 -9.50 11.15 13.46
CA ALA A 128 -8.33 11.63 14.19
C ALA A 128 -7.90 10.67 15.30
N HIS A 129 -8.86 10.17 16.09
CA HIS A 129 -8.57 9.19 17.13
C HIS A 129 -8.05 7.87 16.54
N PHE A 130 -8.64 7.40 15.44
CA PHE A 130 -8.22 6.17 14.79
C PHE A 130 -6.79 6.26 14.21
N VAL A 131 -6.45 7.36 13.55
CA VAL A 131 -5.09 7.59 13.02
C VAL A 131 -4.08 7.60 14.16
N HIS A 132 -4.40 8.23 15.29
CA HIS A 132 -3.52 8.23 16.46
C HIS A 132 -3.27 6.82 17.01
N MET A 133 -4.26 5.93 16.96
CA MET A 133 -4.11 4.52 17.37
C MET A 133 -3.30 3.67 16.37
N CYS A 134 -3.12 4.14 15.14
CA CYS A 134 -2.37 3.44 14.10
C CYS A 134 -0.92 3.93 13.96
N SER A 135 -0.60 5.10 14.51
CA SER A 135 0.73 5.69 14.53
C SER A 135 1.59 5.14 15.66
#